data_AF-A0A1E7FZV9-F1
#
_entry.id   AF-A0A1E7FZV9-F1
#
_cell.length_a   1.000
_cell.length_b   1.000
_cell.length_c   1.000
_cell.angle_alpha   90.00
_cell.angle_beta   90.00
_cell.angle_gamma   90.00
#
_symmetry.space_group_name_H-M   'P 1'
#
loop_
_entity.id
_entity.type
_entity.pdbx_description
1 polymer ?
#
loop_
_entity_poly.entity_id
_entity_poly.type
_entity_poly.pdbx_seq_one_letter_code
_entity_poly.pdbx_strand_id
1 'polypeptide(L)'
;MVCRKLLRTYPEIKELVAMVHVVGENSGTSRGYGRLSYEVGAEDGRGTINPAWDLQDRNAYFEFDEEVMSDYNLDKLRVVECELLDPVQCTTIVEDSKADIVVWCASDFNGNVPRSLSGGSGPLSGLPFLFRAIASPDKGRVEVEGLYNILGSLKTMRQEEIQRQRRLSAFDEKSEIEAANNIGNDNVIDKPVDILLVSNCPDALGDFETPAGTFLDIKRQGEDMIPNDFPSLSYSVLQFATYEDNFVGEDLELKLMEVQNEKPRITTEQPSSAATNNREQKEMNSADNTSLSSSQQQTTTKQKVRRINRRDAARAVTEAMIDPDFRGKKIQVWTNEVG
;
A
#
# COMPACT_ATOMS: atom_id res chain seq x y z
N MET A 1 -0.02 8.25 8.88
CA MET A 1 -1.06 9.31 8.97
C MET A 1 -2.47 8.74 8.98
N VAL A 2 -2.70 7.55 8.39
CA VAL A 2 -4.01 6.89 8.41
C VAL A 2 -4.48 6.63 9.85
N CYS A 3 -3.61 6.10 10.72
CA CYS A 3 -3.95 5.85 12.12
C CYS A 3 -4.43 7.11 12.86
N ARG A 4 -3.68 8.22 12.76
CA ARG A 4 -4.09 9.54 13.29
C ARG A 4 -5.46 9.96 12.78
N LYS A 5 -5.71 9.86 11.47
CA LYS A 5 -6.97 10.31 10.89
C LYS A 5 -8.14 9.45 11.38
N LEU A 6 -7.99 8.12 11.40
CA LEU A 6 -9.01 7.19 11.89
C LEU A 6 -9.38 7.47 13.35
N LEU A 7 -8.38 7.52 14.24
CA LEU A 7 -8.61 7.68 15.67
C LEU A 7 -9.25 9.04 16.03
N ARG A 8 -8.96 10.09 15.26
CA ARG A 8 -9.54 11.44 15.47
C ARG A 8 -10.90 11.65 14.81
N THR A 9 -11.15 10.95 13.70
CA THR A 9 -12.37 11.16 12.89
C THR A 9 -13.51 10.23 13.32
N TYR A 10 -13.19 9.01 13.74
CA TYR A 10 -14.17 7.98 14.07
C TYR A 10 -14.02 7.49 15.52
N PRO A 11 -14.49 8.27 16.51
CA PRO A 11 -14.44 7.88 17.91
C PRO A 11 -15.22 6.59 18.22
N GLU A 12 -16.12 6.16 17.34
CA GLU A 12 -16.88 4.91 17.44
C GLU A 12 -16.05 3.66 17.12
N ILE A 13 -14.87 3.79 16.51
CA ILE A 13 -13.95 2.66 16.33
C ILE A 13 -13.66 2.06 17.70
N LYS A 14 -13.79 0.73 17.82
CA LYS A 14 -13.51 0.02 19.07
C LYS A 14 -12.02 -0.21 19.27
N GLU A 15 -11.33 -0.58 18.22
CA GLU A 15 -9.90 -0.88 18.22
C GLU A 15 -9.30 -0.58 16.85
N LEU A 16 -8.10 -0.02 16.84
CA LEU A 16 -7.25 0.10 15.66
C LEU A 16 -5.97 -0.69 15.91
N VAL A 17 -5.71 -1.72 15.08
CA VAL A 17 -4.49 -2.52 15.17
C VAL A 17 -3.47 -2.05 14.15
N ALA A 18 -2.33 -1.53 14.63
CA ALA A 18 -1.20 -1.15 13.79
C ALA A 18 -0.14 -2.25 13.79
N MET A 19 0.01 -2.93 12.64
CA MET A 19 1.04 -3.94 12.42
C MET A 19 2.36 -3.27 12.07
N VAL A 20 3.38 -3.44 12.90
CA VAL A 20 4.71 -2.84 12.71
C VAL A 20 5.78 -3.91 12.58
N HIS A 21 6.77 -3.68 11.73
CA HIS A 21 7.90 -4.58 11.58
C HIS A 21 9.18 -3.92 12.13
N VAL A 22 9.93 -4.65 12.96
CA VAL A 22 11.23 -4.23 13.49
C VAL A 22 12.35 -4.79 12.61
N VAL A 23 13.03 -3.90 11.87
CA VAL A 23 14.17 -4.28 11.03
C VAL A 23 15.44 -4.37 11.90
N GLY A 24 15.56 -5.40 12.75
CA GLY A 24 16.77 -5.79 13.48
C GLY A 24 17.39 -4.79 14.48
N GLU A 25 18.20 -5.30 15.42
CA GLU A 25 18.82 -4.51 16.51
C GLU A 25 19.92 -3.52 16.05
N ASN A 26 20.49 -3.72 14.85
CA ASN A 26 21.62 -2.95 14.32
C ASN A 26 21.28 -2.07 13.11
N SER A 27 20.02 -2.03 12.66
CA SER A 27 19.64 -0.97 11.73
C SER A 27 19.53 0.31 12.56
N GLY A 28 20.04 1.45 12.07
CA GLY A 28 19.82 2.75 12.71
C GLY A 28 18.35 3.21 12.69
N THR A 29 17.45 2.24 12.60
CA THR A 29 16.07 2.31 12.20
C THR A 29 15.26 1.31 13.01
N SER A 30 15.13 1.60 14.30
CA SER A 30 13.88 1.54 15.08
C SER A 30 12.69 2.27 14.39
N ARG A 31 12.62 2.21 13.06
CA ARG A 31 11.79 3.01 12.14
C ARG A 31 10.32 2.62 12.18
N GLY A 32 9.97 1.39 12.53
CA GLY A 32 8.56 0.97 12.63
C GLY A 32 7.83 1.79 13.69
N TYR A 33 8.28 1.68 14.93
CA TYR A 33 7.77 2.45 16.06
C TYR A 33 7.96 3.96 15.91
N GLY A 34 9.14 4.41 15.46
CA GLY A 34 9.40 5.85 15.28
C GLY A 34 8.58 6.49 14.16
N ARG A 35 8.27 5.76 13.07
CA ARG A 35 7.33 6.24 12.06
C ARG A 35 5.91 6.20 12.57
N LEU A 36 5.50 5.11 13.25
CA LEU A 36 4.16 5.03 13.81
C LEU A 36 3.90 6.16 14.81
N SER A 37 4.87 6.47 15.70
CA SER A 37 4.74 7.57 16.67
C SER A 37 4.52 8.92 15.98
N TYR A 38 5.26 9.20 14.89
CA TYR A 38 5.00 10.37 14.05
C TYR A 38 3.59 10.32 13.44
N GLU A 39 3.20 9.16 12.92
CA GLU A 39 1.92 8.96 12.25
C GLU A 39 0.69 9.08 13.14
N VAL A 40 0.82 8.91 14.46
CA VAL A 40 -0.27 9.04 15.44
C VAL A 40 -0.30 10.41 16.12
N GLY A 41 0.67 11.27 15.80
CA GLY A 41 0.70 12.67 16.25
C GLY A 41 1.59 12.94 17.46
N ALA A 42 2.69 12.20 17.65
CA ALA A 42 3.68 12.54 18.69
C ALA A 42 4.24 13.97 18.57
N GLU A 43 4.23 14.54 17.36
CA GLU A 43 4.63 15.93 17.09
C GLU A 43 3.66 16.98 17.65
N ASP A 44 2.42 16.61 17.94
CA ASP A 44 1.41 17.51 18.51
C ASP A 44 1.55 17.61 20.05
N GLY A 45 2.42 16.80 20.64
CA GLY A 45 2.71 16.81 22.08
C GLY A 45 3.51 18.04 22.52
N ARG A 46 3.62 18.21 23.84
CA ARG A 46 4.37 19.32 24.44
C ARG A 46 5.84 18.98 24.40
N GLY A 47 6.64 19.74 23.65
CA GLY A 47 8.03 19.39 23.45
C GLY A 47 8.96 20.54 23.20
N THR A 48 10.25 20.24 23.28
CA THR A 48 11.34 21.16 22.94
C THR A 48 12.10 20.60 21.75
N ILE A 49 12.22 21.42 20.71
CA ILE A 49 13.09 21.16 19.57
C ILE A 49 14.28 22.12 19.69
N ASN A 50 15.44 21.59 20.05
CA ASN A 50 16.66 22.40 20.06
C ASN A 50 17.08 22.75 18.62
N PRO A 51 17.70 23.92 18.40
CA PRO A 51 18.20 24.29 17.09
C PRO A 51 19.21 23.26 16.55
N ALA A 52 19.17 23.00 15.24
CA ALA A 52 20.01 21.98 14.60
C ALA A 52 21.53 22.22 14.76
N TRP A 53 21.95 23.45 15.10
CA TRP A 53 23.34 23.83 15.33
C TRP A 53 23.79 23.69 16.79
N ASP A 54 22.90 23.32 17.71
CA ASP A 54 23.30 23.02 19.08
C ASP A 54 24.08 21.69 19.11
N LEU A 55 25.35 21.80 19.47
CA LEU A 55 26.28 20.67 19.53
C LEU A 55 26.16 19.90 20.85
N GLN A 56 25.50 20.47 21.87
CA GLN A 56 25.42 19.90 23.22
C GLN A 56 24.14 19.08 23.42
N ASP A 57 23.04 19.44 22.77
CA ASP A 57 21.78 18.70 22.88
C ASP A 57 21.01 18.67 21.56
N ARG A 58 21.16 17.56 20.84
CA ARG A 58 20.47 17.30 19.56
C ARG A 58 19.16 16.55 19.73
N ASN A 59 18.76 16.24 20.96
CA ASN A 59 17.57 15.44 21.18
C ASN A 59 16.34 16.34 21.20
N ALA A 60 15.38 16.03 20.33
CA ALA A 60 14.04 16.59 20.45
C ALA A 60 13.25 15.70 21.42
N TYR A 61 12.53 16.33 22.34
CA TYR A 61 11.71 15.63 23.33
C TYR A 61 10.29 16.14 23.27
N PHE A 62 9.32 15.22 23.23
CA PHE A 62 7.89 15.52 23.21
C PHE A 62 7.20 14.60 24.22
N GLU A 63 6.40 15.19 25.09
CA GLU A 63 5.52 14.50 26.02
C GLU A 63 4.06 14.59 25.56
N PHE A 64 3.25 13.66 26.05
CA PHE A 64 1.81 13.72 25.85
C PHE A 64 1.25 15.01 26.45
N ASP A 65 0.53 15.79 25.63
CA ASP A 65 -0.16 17.00 26.07
C ASP A 65 -1.65 16.70 26.25
N GLU A 66 -2.13 16.68 27.49
CA GLU A 66 -3.53 16.37 27.80
C GLU A 66 -4.50 17.40 27.22
N GLU A 67 -4.09 18.66 27.07
CA GLU A 67 -4.96 19.71 26.50
C GLU A 67 -5.18 19.53 24.99
N VAL A 68 -4.22 18.92 24.29
CA VAL A 68 -4.22 18.80 22.83
C VAL A 68 -4.52 17.38 22.35
N MET A 69 -4.11 16.36 23.10
CA MET A 69 -4.07 14.97 22.67
C MET A 69 -5.08 14.08 23.41
N SER A 70 -5.82 14.60 24.38
CA SER A 70 -6.80 13.81 25.16
C SER A 70 -7.93 13.23 24.31
N ASP A 71 -8.27 13.88 23.19
CA ASP A 71 -9.31 13.44 22.26
C ASP A 71 -8.79 12.58 21.11
N TYR A 72 -7.49 12.20 21.12
CA TYR A 72 -6.89 11.40 20.06
C TYR A 72 -7.25 9.91 20.12
N ASN A 73 -8.00 9.47 21.13
CA ASN A 73 -8.42 8.08 21.30
C ASN A 73 -7.25 7.06 21.23
N LEU A 74 -6.07 7.44 21.72
CA LEU A 74 -4.86 6.61 21.64
C LEU A 74 -4.98 5.30 22.44
N ASP A 75 -5.89 5.26 23.42
CA ASP A 75 -6.25 4.06 24.19
C ASP A 75 -6.83 2.94 23.31
N LYS A 76 -7.32 3.28 22.12
CA LYS A 76 -7.87 2.32 21.14
C LYS A 76 -6.84 1.81 20.14
N LEU A 77 -5.63 2.36 20.15
CA LEU A 77 -4.54 1.92 19.28
C LEU A 77 -3.78 0.77 19.94
N ARG A 78 -3.85 -0.41 19.33
CA ARG A 78 -3.00 -1.54 19.67
C ARG A 78 -1.88 -1.67 18.65
N VAL A 79 -0.64 -1.70 19.12
CA VAL A 79 0.53 -1.89 18.26
C VAL A 79 0.99 -3.34 18.38
N VAL A 80 1.15 -4.01 17.25
CA VAL A 80 1.55 -5.43 17.20
C VAL A 80 2.72 -5.59 16.26
N GLU A 81 3.76 -6.30 16.71
CA GLU A 81 4.88 -6.67 15.85
C GLU A 81 4.45 -7.76 14.87
N CYS A 82 4.79 -7.60 13.59
CA CYS A 82 4.48 -8.57 12.55
C CYS A 82 5.58 -8.64 11.50
N GLU A 83 6.02 -9.86 11.19
CA GLU A 83 6.69 -10.20 9.95
C GLU A 83 5.63 -10.58 8.90
N LEU A 84 5.41 -9.71 7.91
CA LEU A 84 4.37 -9.92 6.88
C LEU A 84 4.65 -11.14 6.00
N LEU A 85 5.93 -11.54 5.89
CA LEU A 85 6.33 -12.76 5.19
C LEU A 85 6.12 -14.04 6.02
N ASP A 86 5.78 -13.92 7.31
CA ASP A 86 5.41 -15.04 8.17
C ASP A 86 3.87 -15.22 8.15
N PRO A 87 3.34 -16.22 7.41
CA PRO A 87 1.89 -16.42 7.31
C PRO A 87 1.24 -16.77 8.64
N VAL A 88 1.97 -17.35 9.59
CA VAL A 88 1.43 -17.73 10.91
C VAL A 88 1.17 -16.48 11.74
N GLN A 89 2.10 -15.51 11.72
CA GLN A 89 1.89 -14.23 12.40
C GLN A 89 0.73 -13.45 11.78
N CYS A 90 0.69 -13.36 10.45
CA CYS A 90 -0.43 -12.74 9.72
C CYS A 90 -1.78 -13.35 10.11
N THR A 91 -1.87 -14.68 10.12
CA THR A 91 -3.10 -15.40 10.49
C THR A 91 -3.50 -15.12 11.93
N THR A 92 -2.55 -15.26 12.86
CA THR A 92 -2.79 -15.06 14.30
C THR A 92 -3.32 -13.65 14.58
N ILE A 93 -2.72 -12.63 13.97
CA ILE A 93 -3.11 -11.24 14.19
C ILE A 93 -4.51 -10.97 13.63
N VAL A 94 -4.80 -11.43 12.41
CA VAL A 94 -6.10 -11.23 11.76
C VAL A 94 -7.22 -11.94 12.53
N GLU A 95 -6.97 -13.17 12.99
CA GLU A 95 -7.93 -13.93 13.80
C GLU A 95 -8.17 -13.31 15.19
N ASP A 96 -7.11 -12.85 15.85
CA ASP A 96 -7.16 -12.18 17.15
C ASP A 96 -7.92 -10.84 17.07
N SER A 97 -7.59 -10.01 16.08
CA SER A 97 -8.19 -8.69 15.92
C SER A 97 -9.62 -8.75 15.38
N LYS A 98 -10.01 -9.87 14.73
CA LYS A 98 -11.28 -10.00 14.01
C LYS A 98 -11.58 -8.80 13.12
N ALA A 99 -10.59 -8.41 12.30
CA ALA A 99 -10.61 -7.13 11.61
C ALA A 99 -11.86 -6.98 10.71
N ASP A 100 -12.57 -5.87 10.88
CA ASP A 100 -13.67 -5.51 9.98
C ASP A 100 -13.17 -5.01 8.64
N ILE A 101 -12.05 -4.27 8.64
CA ILE A 101 -11.43 -3.68 7.47
C ILE A 101 -9.91 -3.81 7.61
N VAL A 102 -9.24 -4.24 6.55
CA VAL A 102 -7.77 -4.20 6.44
C VAL A 102 -7.36 -3.04 5.54
N VAL A 103 -6.50 -2.15 6.03
CA VAL A 103 -5.87 -1.12 5.20
C VAL A 103 -4.44 -1.54 4.89
N TRP A 104 -4.17 -1.88 3.62
CA TRP A 104 -2.85 -2.28 3.18
C TRP A 104 -2.04 -1.08 2.69
N CYS A 105 -1.10 -0.61 3.53
CA CYS A 105 -0.14 0.45 3.22
C CYS A 105 1.32 -0.04 3.30
N ALA A 106 1.55 -1.34 3.34
CA ALA A 106 2.88 -1.90 3.53
C ALA A 106 3.72 -1.84 2.24
N SER A 107 5.01 -1.59 2.41
CA SER A 107 5.95 -1.62 1.30
C SER A 107 7.35 -2.01 1.79
N ASP A 108 8.04 -2.81 1.01
CA ASP A 108 9.42 -3.19 1.28
C ASP A 108 10.38 -2.08 0.83
N PHE A 109 10.76 -1.22 1.78
CA PHE A 109 11.79 -0.20 1.57
C PHE A 109 13.19 -0.67 1.95
N ASN A 110 13.37 -1.95 2.34
CA ASN A 110 14.65 -2.39 2.85
C ASN A 110 15.68 -2.49 1.70
N GLY A 111 16.80 -1.79 1.85
CA GLY A 111 17.87 -1.77 0.85
C GLY A 111 17.71 -0.80 -0.32
N ASN A 112 16.77 0.16 -0.27
CA ASN A 112 16.72 1.31 -1.18
C ASN A 112 16.88 2.62 -0.40
N VAL A 113 18.10 2.89 0.07
CA VAL A 113 18.54 4.28 0.08
C VAL A 113 18.99 4.54 -1.36
N PRO A 114 18.33 5.39 -2.17
CA PRO A 114 19.03 6.02 -3.27
C PRO A 114 20.19 6.78 -2.61
N ARG A 115 21.39 6.17 -2.56
CA ARG A 115 22.57 6.94 -2.26
C ARG A 115 22.70 7.90 -3.43
N SER A 116 22.34 9.16 -3.21
CA SER A 116 23.04 10.20 -3.93
C SER A 116 24.51 9.99 -3.57
N LEU A 117 25.29 9.47 -4.52
CA LEU A 117 26.71 9.78 -4.50
C LEU A 117 26.73 11.28 -4.74
N SER A 118 26.82 12.06 -3.65
CA SER A 118 27.17 13.47 -3.75
C SER A 118 28.33 13.55 -4.73
N GLY A 119 28.14 14.28 -5.82
CA GLY A 119 29.10 14.36 -6.90
C GLY A 119 30.50 14.59 -6.33
N GLY A 120 31.34 13.57 -6.44
CA GLY A 120 32.76 13.74 -6.18
C GLY A 120 33.26 14.77 -7.17
N SER A 121 33.80 15.88 -6.66
CA SER A 121 34.43 16.95 -7.42
C SER A 121 35.73 16.44 -8.06
N GLY A 122 35.59 15.60 -9.09
CA GLY A 122 36.68 14.98 -9.82
C GLY A 122 36.34 14.82 -11.30
N PRO A 123 37.34 14.62 -12.15
CA PRO A 123 37.25 14.75 -13.62
C PRO A 123 36.39 13.67 -14.32
N LEU A 124 35.67 12.85 -13.57
CA LEU A 124 34.77 11.79 -14.06
C LEU A 124 33.27 12.16 -13.92
N SER A 125 32.95 13.40 -13.55
CA SER A 125 31.58 13.90 -13.35
C SER A 125 30.70 14.00 -14.61
N GLY A 126 31.20 13.56 -15.78
CA GLY A 126 30.51 13.59 -17.06
C GLY A 126 29.92 12.26 -17.53
N LEU A 127 30.07 11.18 -16.75
CA LEU A 127 29.47 9.90 -17.11
C LEU A 127 28.02 9.84 -16.60
N PRO A 128 27.05 9.41 -17.42
CA PRO A 128 25.69 9.18 -16.94
C PRO A 128 25.78 8.08 -15.88
N PHE A 129 25.60 8.46 -14.62
CA PHE A 129 25.62 7.53 -13.50
C PHE A 129 24.50 6.51 -13.69
N LEU A 130 24.88 5.31 -14.14
CA LEU A 130 24.06 4.11 -14.08
C LEU A 130 23.78 3.84 -12.60
N PHE A 131 22.63 4.29 -12.12
CA PHE A 131 22.04 3.83 -10.87
C PHE A 131 21.70 2.34 -11.01
N ARG A 132 22.68 1.47 -10.85
CA ARG A 132 22.42 0.04 -10.69
C ARG A 132 22.09 -0.17 -9.22
N ALA A 133 20.82 0.06 -8.85
CA ALA A 133 20.32 -0.42 -7.57
C ALA A 133 20.61 -1.93 -7.52
N ILE A 134 21.48 -2.36 -6.60
CA ILE A 134 21.63 -3.79 -6.32
C ILE A 134 20.29 -4.19 -5.70
N ALA A 135 19.46 -4.80 -6.52
CA ALA A 135 18.12 -5.18 -6.15
C ALA A 135 18.24 -6.49 -5.36
N SER A 136 17.99 -6.43 -4.05
CA SER A 136 17.97 -7.63 -3.20
C SER A 136 16.92 -8.61 -3.75
N PRO A 137 17.20 -9.92 -3.82
CA PRO A 137 16.25 -10.92 -4.31
C PRO A 137 14.94 -10.95 -3.52
N ASP A 138 14.93 -10.45 -2.29
CA ASP A 138 13.75 -10.37 -1.45
C ASP A 138 12.85 -9.14 -1.72
N LYS A 139 13.27 -8.22 -2.60
CA LYS A 139 12.52 -6.97 -2.87
C LYS A 139 11.20 -7.26 -3.57
N GLY A 140 10.14 -6.64 -3.07
CA GLY A 140 8.79 -6.75 -3.64
C GLY A 140 7.99 -7.92 -3.06
N ARG A 141 8.59 -8.77 -2.22
CA ARG A 141 7.90 -9.92 -1.62
C ARG A 141 6.80 -9.47 -0.67
N VAL A 142 6.98 -8.38 0.07
CA VAL A 142 5.93 -7.87 0.98
C VAL A 142 4.70 -7.47 0.18
N GLU A 143 4.87 -6.75 -0.93
CA GLU A 143 3.78 -6.29 -1.80
C GLU A 143 2.94 -7.43 -2.39
N VAL A 144 3.53 -8.62 -2.58
CA VAL A 144 2.87 -9.79 -3.18
C VAL A 144 2.61 -10.87 -2.15
N GLU A 145 3.65 -11.52 -1.63
CA GLU A 145 3.53 -12.60 -0.63
C GLU A 145 2.94 -12.10 0.68
N GLY A 146 3.36 -10.94 1.17
CA GLY A 146 2.81 -10.35 2.39
C GLY A 146 1.32 -10.01 2.24
N LEU A 147 0.93 -9.43 1.10
CA LEU A 147 -0.47 -9.17 0.78
C LEU A 147 -1.26 -10.47 0.68
N TYR A 148 -0.73 -11.48 0.02
CA TYR A 148 -1.33 -12.81 -0.08
C TYR A 148 -1.58 -13.44 1.29
N ASN A 149 -0.62 -13.34 2.21
CA ASN A 149 -0.74 -13.86 3.58
C ASN A 149 -1.90 -13.21 4.34
N ILE A 150 -2.01 -11.87 4.28
CA ILE A 150 -3.10 -11.14 4.94
C ILE A 150 -4.45 -11.42 4.29
N LEU A 151 -4.52 -11.43 2.95
CA LEU A 151 -5.75 -11.75 2.22
C LEU A 151 -6.23 -13.18 2.49
N GLY A 152 -5.31 -14.14 2.53
CA GLY A 152 -5.59 -15.53 2.87
C GLY A 152 -6.14 -15.70 4.28
N SER A 153 -5.52 -14.99 5.23
CA SER A 153 -5.97 -14.97 6.63
C SER A 153 -7.37 -14.36 6.75
N LEU A 154 -7.60 -13.22 6.09
CA LEU A 154 -8.89 -12.51 6.11
C LEU A 154 -10.00 -13.35 5.47
N LYS A 155 -9.72 -14.00 4.33
CA LYS A 155 -10.66 -14.91 3.66
C LYS A 155 -11.05 -16.07 4.56
N THR A 156 -10.09 -16.71 5.20
CA THR A 156 -10.34 -17.84 6.12
C THR A 156 -11.22 -17.40 7.27
N MET A 157 -10.85 -16.30 7.95
CA MET A 157 -11.62 -15.72 9.05
C MET A 157 -13.07 -15.41 8.65
N ARG A 158 -13.29 -14.78 7.47
CA ARG A 158 -14.64 -14.48 6.98
C ARG A 158 -15.45 -15.74 6.66
N GLN A 159 -14.82 -16.75 6.07
CA GLN A 159 -15.49 -18.01 5.76
C GLN A 159 -15.91 -18.75 7.03
N GLU A 160 -15.06 -18.76 8.05
CA GLU A 160 -15.37 -19.37 9.35
C GLU A 160 -16.52 -18.66 10.05
N GLU A 161 -16.55 -17.31 10.02
CA GLU A 161 -17.65 -16.54 10.59
C GLU A 161 -18.99 -16.87 9.89
N ILE A 162 -18.99 -16.93 8.55
CA ILE A 162 -20.18 -17.34 7.79
C ILE A 162 -20.61 -18.76 8.15
N GLN A 163 -19.67 -19.71 8.25
CA GLN A 163 -19.99 -21.09 8.64
C GLN A 163 -20.54 -21.18 10.06
N ARG A 164 -19.98 -20.41 10.99
CA ARG A 164 -20.44 -20.33 12.37
C ARG A 164 -21.86 -19.80 12.45
N GLN A 165 -22.15 -18.71 11.75
CA GLN A 165 -23.50 -18.12 11.69
C GLN A 165 -24.52 -19.12 11.13
N ARG A 166 -24.17 -19.83 10.03
CA ARG A 166 -25.02 -20.89 9.46
C ARG A 166 -25.29 -22.04 10.43
N ARG A 167 -24.28 -22.46 11.21
CA ARG A 167 -24.46 -23.51 12.23
C ARG A 167 -25.40 -23.04 13.34
N LEU A 168 -25.26 -21.79 13.80
CA LEU A 168 -26.10 -21.24 14.85
C LEU A 168 -27.55 -21.06 14.40
N SER A 169 -27.78 -20.57 13.17
CA SER A 169 -29.14 -20.42 12.63
C SER A 169 -29.85 -21.75 12.36
N ALA A 170 -29.10 -22.83 12.09
CA ALA A 170 -29.66 -24.16 11.89
C ALA A 170 -30.25 -24.79 13.16
N PHE A 171 -29.93 -24.27 14.35
CA PHE A 171 -30.52 -24.72 15.63
C PHE A 171 -31.77 -23.92 16.03
N ASP A 172 -32.11 -22.85 15.30
CA ASP A 172 -33.26 -22.00 15.58
C ASP A 172 -34.38 -22.30 14.56
N GLU A 173 -35.14 -23.37 14.81
CA GLU A 173 -36.21 -23.91 13.91
C GLU A 173 -37.32 -22.89 13.53
N LYS A 174 -37.31 -21.67 14.08
CA LYS A 174 -38.26 -20.60 13.76
C LYS A 174 -37.78 -19.59 12.71
N SER A 175 -36.51 -19.61 12.28
CA SER A 175 -35.95 -18.58 11.40
C SER A 175 -35.79 -18.99 9.93
N GLU A 176 -36.17 -20.21 9.52
CA GLU A 176 -35.96 -20.66 8.13
C GLU A 176 -36.73 -19.82 7.08
N ILE A 177 -37.84 -19.18 7.47
CA ILE A 177 -38.66 -18.33 6.58
C ILE A 177 -38.14 -16.89 6.52
N GLU A 178 -37.43 -16.40 7.55
CA GLU A 178 -36.85 -15.04 7.57
C GLU A 178 -35.40 -15.03 7.04
N ALA A 179 -34.60 -16.06 7.34
CA ALA A 179 -33.22 -16.18 6.85
C ALA A 179 -33.16 -16.36 5.33
N ALA A 180 -34.10 -17.09 4.72
CA ALA A 180 -34.14 -17.27 3.27
C ALA A 180 -34.50 -15.99 2.50
N ASN A 181 -35.20 -15.03 3.14
CA ASN A 181 -35.57 -13.75 2.52
C ASN A 181 -34.53 -12.63 2.74
N ASN A 182 -33.66 -12.73 3.76
CA ASN A 182 -32.58 -11.74 4.00
C ASN A 182 -31.25 -12.07 3.32
N ILE A 183 -31.02 -13.32 2.89
CA ILE A 183 -29.77 -13.72 2.20
C ILE A 183 -29.61 -13.04 0.82
N GLY A 184 -30.66 -12.42 0.28
CA GLY A 184 -30.63 -11.77 -1.03
C GLY A 184 -30.67 -10.25 -1.06
N ASN A 185 -30.91 -9.57 0.07
CA ASN A 185 -31.26 -8.13 0.05
C ASN A 185 -30.83 -7.31 1.27
N ASP A 186 -30.12 -7.87 2.25
CA ASP A 186 -29.40 -7.02 3.21
C ASP A 186 -28.38 -6.21 2.41
N ASN A 187 -28.62 -4.91 2.33
CA ASN A 187 -27.88 -3.93 1.54
C ASN A 187 -26.39 -4.25 1.48
N VAL A 188 -25.94 -4.88 0.38
CA VAL A 188 -24.51 -4.96 0.01
C VAL A 188 -23.89 -3.54 -0.03
N ILE A 189 -24.76 -2.52 -0.14
CA ILE A 189 -24.49 -1.09 -0.12
C ILE A 189 -24.06 -0.58 1.27
N ASP A 190 -24.36 -1.27 2.38
CA ASP A 190 -24.03 -0.76 3.74
C ASP A 190 -22.80 -1.42 4.39
N LYS A 191 -22.33 -2.58 3.90
CA LYS A 191 -21.15 -3.24 4.48
C LYS A 191 -19.84 -2.60 3.99
N PRO A 192 -18.92 -2.17 4.87
CA PRO A 192 -17.63 -1.63 4.46
C PRO A 192 -16.80 -2.67 3.68
N VAL A 193 -15.78 -2.20 2.96
CA VAL A 193 -14.86 -3.09 2.24
C VAL A 193 -14.08 -3.96 3.22
N ASP A 194 -13.79 -5.21 2.83
CA ASP A 194 -12.93 -6.08 3.62
C ASP A 194 -11.47 -5.62 3.52
N ILE A 195 -11.04 -5.12 2.36
CA ILE A 195 -9.69 -4.57 2.16
C ILE A 195 -9.66 -3.25 1.38
N LEU A 196 -8.88 -2.29 1.86
CA LEU A 196 -8.46 -1.12 1.11
C LEU A 196 -6.97 -1.22 0.80
N LEU A 197 -6.64 -1.35 -0.49
CA LEU A 197 -5.27 -1.41 -0.97
C LEU A 197 -4.76 -0.01 -1.35
N VAL A 198 -3.66 0.42 -0.74
CA VAL A 198 -2.95 1.63 -1.12
C VAL A 198 -1.84 1.29 -2.12
N SER A 199 -1.93 1.91 -3.29
CA SER A 199 -1.02 1.74 -4.42
C SER A 199 -0.62 3.11 -5.00
N ASN A 200 0.13 3.10 -6.10
CA ASN A 200 0.67 4.29 -6.75
C ASN A 200 0.14 4.44 -8.17
N CYS A 201 -0.09 5.68 -8.60
CA CYS A 201 -0.41 5.96 -9.99
C CYS A 201 0.74 5.53 -10.93
N PRO A 202 0.43 5.20 -12.19
CA PRO A 202 1.43 4.86 -13.21
C PRO A 202 2.56 5.88 -13.37
N ASP A 203 2.23 7.16 -13.17
CA ASP A 203 3.09 8.33 -13.32
C ASP A 203 3.68 8.81 -11.98
N ALA A 204 3.35 8.15 -10.86
CA ALA A 204 3.75 8.61 -9.52
C ALA A 204 5.22 8.31 -9.20
N LEU A 205 5.72 7.20 -9.72
CA LEU A 205 7.10 6.74 -9.54
C LEU A 205 7.80 6.67 -10.89
N GLY A 206 9.09 6.99 -10.92
CA GLY A 206 9.93 6.66 -12.08
C GLY A 206 10.09 5.14 -12.22
N ASP A 207 10.61 4.71 -13.38
CA ASP A 207 10.91 3.30 -13.66
C ASP A 207 11.98 2.78 -12.68
N PHE A 208 11.53 2.21 -11.56
CA PHE A 208 12.40 1.56 -10.58
C PHE A 208 12.38 0.05 -10.81
N GLU A 209 13.46 -0.50 -11.36
CA GLU A 209 13.60 -1.93 -11.58
C GLU A 209 13.95 -2.69 -10.29
N THR A 210 13.28 -3.82 -10.08
CA THR A 210 13.55 -4.82 -9.04
C THR A 210 13.82 -6.18 -9.71
N PRO A 211 14.28 -7.22 -8.98
CA PRO A 211 14.45 -8.55 -9.59
C PRO A 211 13.12 -9.17 -10.03
N ALA A 212 11.99 -8.71 -9.48
CA ALA A 212 10.64 -9.19 -9.78
C ALA A 212 9.87 -8.30 -10.78
N GLY A 213 10.54 -7.34 -11.44
CA GLY A 213 9.94 -6.41 -12.39
C GLY A 213 10.04 -4.96 -11.93
N THR A 214 9.34 -4.02 -12.57
CA THR A 214 9.31 -2.65 -12.04
C THR A 214 8.53 -2.64 -10.73
N PHE A 215 8.89 -1.76 -9.80
CA PHE A 215 8.18 -1.63 -8.52
C PHE A 215 6.69 -1.28 -8.71
N LEU A 216 6.37 -0.55 -9.78
CA LEU A 216 5.02 -0.30 -10.20
C LEU A 216 4.30 -1.59 -10.65
N ASP A 217 4.97 -2.46 -11.40
CA ASP A 217 4.40 -3.75 -11.80
C ASP A 217 4.16 -4.65 -10.60
N ILE A 218 5.05 -4.65 -9.60
CA ILE A 218 4.84 -5.42 -8.36
C ILE A 218 3.60 -4.92 -7.62
N LYS A 219 3.43 -3.61 -7.43
CA LYS A 219 2.22 -3.08 -6.78
C LYS A 219 0.95 -3.43 -7.56
N ARG A 220 1.02 -3.38 -8.89
CA ARG A 220 -0.09 -3.79 -9.78
C ARG A 220 -0.39 -5.28 -9.70
N GLN A 221 0.61 -6.15 -9.52
CA GLN A 221 0.37 -7.57 -9.25
C GLN A 221 -0.47 -7.74 -7.98
N GLY A 222 -0.18 -6.96 -6.93
CA GLY A 222 -1.00 -6.92 -5.72
C GLY A 222 -2.43 -6.41 -5.98
N GLU A 223 -2.62 -5.43 -6.86
CA GLU A 223 -3.95 -4.95 -7.27
C GLU A 223 -4.76 -6.04 -7.99
N ASP A 224 -4.12 -6.76 -8.92
CA ASP A 224 -4.77 -7.81 -9.72
C ASP A 224 -5.04 -9.08 -8.89
N MET A 225 -4.25 -9.34 -7.84
CA MET A 225 -4.40 -10.49 -6.94
C MET A 225 -5.76 -10.52 -6.25
N ILE A 226 -6.27 -9.37 -5.80
CA ILE A 226 -7.51 -9.30 -5.01
C ILE A 226 -8.71 -9.84 -5.81
N PRO A 227 -9.07 -9.31 -6.99
CA PRO A 227 -10.21 -9.81 -7.76
C PRO A 227 -9.99 -11.22 -8.34
N ASN A 228 -8.74 -11.62 -8.61
CA ASN A 228 -8.45 -12.90 -9.27
C ASN A 228 -8.37 -14.07 -8.28
N ASP A 229 -7.62 -13.91 -7.18
CA ASP A 229 -7.32 -15.01 -6.24
C ASP A 229 -8.25 -14.99 -5.01
N PHE A 230 -8.81 -13.81 -4.68
CA PHE A 230 -9.66 -13.60 -3.52
C PHE A 230 -11.03 -12.97 -3.87
N PRO A 231 -11.79 -13.50 -4.85
CA PRO A 231 -13.04 -12.89 -5.32
C PRO A 231 -14.15 -12.83 -4.27
N SER A 232 -14.01 -13.54 -3.15
CA SER A 232 -14.95 -13.50 -2.02
C SER A 232 -14.78 -12.28 -1.12
N LEU A 233 -13.69 -11.52 -1.26
CA LEU A 233 -13.41 -10.33 -0.45
C LEU A 233 -13.84 -9.07 -1.21
N SER A 234 -14.57 -8.20 -0.52
CA SER A 234 -14.87 -6.86 -1.04
C SER A 234 -13.65 -5.97 -0.90
N TYR A 235 -13.39 -5.11 -1.90
CA TYR A 235 -12.16 -4.34 -1.95
C TYR A 235 -12.32 -2.94 -2.53
N SER A 236 -11.36 -2.08 -2.25
CA SER A 236 -11.13 -0.81 -2.95
C SER A 236 -9.63 -0.62 -3.17
N VAL A 237 -9.23 -0.05 -4.31
CA VAL A 237 -7.83 0.28 -4.60
C VAL A 237 -7.69 1.78 -4.78
N LEU A 238 -6.83 2.41 -3.98
CA LEU A 238 -6.45 3.82 -4.16
C LEU A 238 -5.04 3.90 -4.75
N GLN A 239 -4.94 4.49 -5.93
CA GLN A 239 -3.66 4.80 -6.57
C GLN A 239 -3.32 6.27 -6.31
N PHE A 240 -2.29 6.53 -5.51
CA PHE A 240 -1.87 7.90 -5.21
C PHE A 240 -0.87 8.45 -6.23
N ALA A 241 -1.05 9.72 -6.59
CA ALA A 241 -0.05 10.45 -7.35
C ALA A 241 1.25 10.68 -6.54
N THR A 242 2.26 11.30 -7.14
CA THR A 242 3.55 11.54 -6.47
C THR A 242 3.35 12.32 -5.16
N TYR A 243 3.92 11.80 -4.07
CA TYR A 243 3.84 12.48 -2.78
C TYR A 243 4.64 13.79 -2.79
N GLU A 244 3.99 14.88 -2.38
CA GLU A 244 4.63 16.16 -2.14
C GLU A 244 4.90 16.31 -0.65
N ASP A 245 6.19 16.27 -0.30
CA ASP A 245 6.69 16.38 1.08
C ASP A 245 6.96 17.84 1.51
N ASN A 246 6.63 18.82 0.66
CA ASN A 246 6.70 20.23 1.04
C ASN A 246 5.59 20.55 2.05
N PHE A 247 5.76 21.63 2.82
CA PHE A 247 4.70 22.18 3.68
C PHE A 247 3.56 22.71 2.81
N VAL A 248 2.66 21.82 2.43
CA VAL A 248 1.43 22.13 1.70
C VAL A 248 0.30 22.26 2.73
N GLY A 249 -0.65 23.17 2.47
CA GLY A 249 -1.86 23.28 3.29
C GLY A 249 -2.62 21.96 3.37
N GLU A 250 -3.28 21.74 4.50
CA GLU A 250 -4.21 20.62 4.66
C GLU A 250 -5.52 20.86 3.91
N ASP A 251 -6.26 19.78 3.71
CA ASP A 251 -7.63 19.79 3.21
C ASP A 251 -7.79 20.36 1.80
N LEU A 252 -6.81 20.11 0.92
CA LEU A 252 -6.94 20.45 -0.49
C LEU A 252 -8.03 19.61 -1.16
N GLU A 253 -8.65 20.13 -2.22
CA GLU A 253 -9.65 19.39 -2.97
C GLU A 253 -9.07 18.08 -3.56
N LEU A 254 -9.65 16.93 -3.18
CA LEU A 254 -9.29 15.63 -3.76
C LEU A 254 -9.88 15.53 -5.16
N LYS A 255 -9.02 15.23 -6.12
CA LYS A 255 -9.40 14.88 -7.49
C LYS A 255 -9.34 13.36 -7.61
N LEU A 256 -10.46 12.79 -8.05
CA LEU A 256 -10.66 11.35 -8.17
C LEU A 256 -10.86 10.98 -9.65
N MET A 257 -10.20 9.91 -10.10
CA MET A 257 -10.43 9.33 -11.41
C MET A 257 -10.52 7.82 -11.31
N GLU A 258 -11.67 7.27 -11.69
CA GLU A 258 -11.83 5.83 -11.81
C GLU A 258 -10.99 5.28 -12.96
N VAL A 259 -10.23 4.23 -12.69
CA VAL A 259 -9.41 3.53 -13.68
C VAL A 259 -10.28 2.50 -14.39
N GLN A 260 -10.78 2.86 -15.57
CA GLN A 260 -11.58 1.97 -16.41
C GLN A 260 -10.71 1.18 -17.40
N ASN A 261 -11.03 -0.09 -17.61
CA ASN A 261 -10.47 -0.94 -18.68
C ASN A 261 -8.93 -1.05 -18.69
N GLU A 262 -8.33 -1.17 -17.51
CA GLU A 262 -6.93 -1.57 -17.44
C GLU A 262 -6.82 -3.05 -17.83
N LYS A 263 -6.06 -3.36 -18.88
CA LYS A 263 -5.90 -4.75 -19.32
C LYS A 263 -5.28 -5.56 -18.18
N PRO A 264 -5.88 -6.70 -17.78
CA PRO A 264 -5.25 -7.61 -16.82
C PRO A 264 -3.91 -8.06 -17.40
N ARG A 265 -2.85 -8.01 -16.57
CA ARG A 265 -1.47 -8.02 -17.08
C ARG A 265 -0.80 -9.39 -16.99
N ILE A 266 -1.33 -10.31 -16.20
CA ILE A 266 -0.79 -11.67 -16.06
C ILE A 266 -1.92 -12.69 -16.00
N THR A 267 -1.86 -13.67 -16.91
CA THR A 267 -2.48 -14.99 -16.77
C THR A 267 -1.47 -15.86 -16.02
N THR A 268 -1.84 -16.43 -14.88
CA THR A 268 -1.02 -17.37 -14.13
C THR A 268 -0.86 -18.67 -14.94
N GLU A 269 0.07 -18.70 -15.90
CA GLU A 269 0.62 -19.97 -16.37
C GLU A 269 1.58 -20.46 -15.28
N GLN A 270 1.14 -21.46 -14.52
CA GLN A 270 2.03 -22.25 -13.69
C GLN A 270 3.23 -22.70 -14.53
N PRO A 271 4.47 -22.67 -14.02
CA PRO A 271 5.60 -23.22 -14.74
C PRO A 271 5.40 -24.73 -14.83
N SER A 272 4.87 -25.19 -15.97
CA SER A 272 4.85 -26.61 -16.30
C SER A 272 6.31 -27.07 -16.41
N SER A 273 6.69 -27.99 -15.52
CA SER A 273 7.96 -28.69 -15.53
C SER A 273 8.04 -29.62 -16.74
N ALA A 274 8.23 -29.07 -17.94
CA ALA A 274 8.43 -29.85 -19.16
C ALA A 274 9.06 -29.01 -20.29
N ALA A 275 10.31 -28.56 -20.10
CA ALA A 275 11.10 -28.03 -21.21
C ALA A 275 12.58 -28.35 -21.03
N THR A 276 12.87 -29.65 -20.89
CA THR A 276 14.19 -30.18 -21.24
C THR A 276 14.13 -30.61 -22.70
N ASN A 277 15.14 -30.21 -23.47
CA ASN A 277 15.39 -30.52 -24.89
C ASN A 277 14.69 -29.59 -25.89
N ASN A 278 15.41 -28.54 -26.28
CA ASN A 278 15.78 -28.30 -27.69
C ASN A 278 16.64 -27.04 -27.77
N ARG A 279 17.91 -27.19 -27.37
CA ARG A 279 18.95 -26.20 -27.63
C ARG A 279 19.99 -26.84 -28.53
N GLU A 280 19.67 -26.88 -29.81
CA GLU A 280 20.62 -27.02 -30.93
C GLU A 280 19.82 -26.86 -32.23
N GLN A 281 20.38 -26.12 -33.19
CA GLN A 281 19.85 -25.79 -34.52
C GLN A 281 18.92 -24.56 -34.63
N LYS A 282 19.53 -23.37 -34.69
CA LYS A 282 19.43 -22.49 -35.87
C LYS A 282 20.36 -21.28 -35.73
N GLU A 283 21.62 -21.49 -36.12
CA GLU A 283 22.42 -20.44 -36.74
C GLU A 283 22.29 -20.55 -38.26
N MET A 284 22.50 -19.42 -38.94
CA MET A 284 22.56 -19.15 -40.38
C MET A 284 21.27 -18.84 -41.15
N ASN A 285 21.42 -17.78 -41.96
CA ASN A 285 20.50 -17.10 -42.87
C ASN A 285 19.70 -15.97 -42.17
N SER A 286 19.83 -14.69 -42.52
CA SER A 286 20.38 -14.04 -43.71
C SER A 286 20.48 -12.53 -43.45
N ALA A 287 21.51 -11.91 -44.04
CA ALA A 287 21.72 -10.47 -44.08
C ALA A 287 20.73 -9.74 -45.03
N ASP A 288 20.67 -8.42 -44.83
CA ASP A 288 20.16 -7.35 -45.69
C ASP A 288 18.65 -7.23 -45.95
N ASN A 289 18.05 -6.19 -45.37
CA ASN A 289 17.46 -5.11 -46.18
C ASN A 289 17.16 -3.84 -45.37
N THR A 290 17.74 -2.75 -45.86
CA THR A 290 17.44 -1.33 -45.60
C THR A 290 15.97 -0.95 -45.73
N SER A 291 15.45 -0.12 -44.82
CA SER A 291 14.62 1.04 -45.19
C SER A 291 14.54 2.09 -44.07
N LEU A 292 14.81 3.33 -44.48
CA LEU A 292 14.56 4.57 -43.75
C LEU A 292 13.06 4.88 -43.65
N SER A 293 12.73 5.84 -42.77
CA SER A 293 11.45 6.52 -42.49
C SER A 293 10.66 5.89 -41.34
N SER A 294 10.21 6.62 -40.32
CA SER A 294 9.73 7.99 -40.32
C SER A 294 9.94 8.64 -38.94
N SER A 295 10.46 9.86 -38.97
CA SER A 295 10.53 10.79 -37.85
C SER A 295 9.11 11.20 -37.47
N GLN A 296 8.46 10.49 -36.54
CA GLN A 296 7.31 11.04 -35.85
C GLN A 296 7.82 12.06 -34.83
N GLN A 297 7.60 13.33 -35.16
CA GLN A 297 7.65 14.44 -34.22
C GLN A 297 6.73 14.11 -33.05
N GLN A 298 7.29 13.60 -31.96
CA GLN A 298 6.65 13.62 -30.65
C GLN A 298 6.54 15.10 -30.26
N THR A 299 5.35 15.66 -30.45
CA THR A 299 4.93 16.85 -29.74
C THR A 299 4.96 16.50 -28.25
N THR A 300 6.02 16.90 -27.55
CA THR A 300 6.14 16.80 -26.10
C THR A 300 5.15 17.79 -25.47
N THR A 301 3.88 17.43 -25.42
CA THR A 301 2.97 17.99 -24.42
C THR A 301 3.63 17.72 -23.08
N LYS A 302 4.07 18.78 -22.39
CA LYS A 302 4.58 18.69 -21.02
C LYS A 302 3.51 17.98 -20.19
N GLN A 303 3.78 16.72 -19.84
CA GLN A 303 2.87 15.94 -19.02
C GLN A 303 2.84 16.61 -17.65
N LYS A 304 1.67 17.11 -17.25
CA LYS A 304 1.49 17.69 -15.91
C LYS A 304 1.77 16.61 -14.88
N VAL A 305 2.63 16.91 -13.91
CA VAL A 305 2.94 16.03 -12.79
C VAL A 305 1.84 16.17 -11.74
N ARG A 306 1.14 15.09 -11.46
CA ARG A 306 0.12 15.02 -10.41
C ARG A 306 0.79 14.85 -9.04
N ARG A 307 0.26 15.51 -8.02
CA ARG A 307 0.81 15.50 -6.65
C ARG A 307 -0.28 15.33 -5.59
N ILE A 308 0.10 14.75 -4.45
CA ILE A 308 -0.72 14.66 -3.24
C ILE A 308 0.14 14.76 -1.99
N ASN A 309 -0.33 15.41 -0.93
CA ASN A 309 0.37 15.40 0.36
C ASN A 309 -0.08 14.20 1.23
N ARG A 310 0.69 13.87 2.26
CA ARG A 310 0.43 12.70 3.12
C ARG A 310 -0.86 12.80 3.94
N ARG A 311 -1.31 14.03 4.25
CA ARG A 311 -2.49 14.29 5.07
C ARG A 311 -3.78 14.08 4.27
N ASP A 312 -3.81 14.62 3.05
CA ASP A 312 -4.91 14.42 2.09
C ASP A 312 -4.97 12.97 1.60
N ALA A 313 -3.82 12.30 1.42
CA ALA A 313 -3.80 10.86 1.12
C ALA A 313 -4.42 10.03 2.27
N ALA A 314 -4.10 10.36 3.52
CA ALA A 314 -4.72 9.70 4.67
C ALA A 314 -6.23 9.98 4.75
N ARG A 315 -6.66 11.21 4.42
CA ARG A 315 -8.10 11.54 4.32
C ARG A 315 -8.79 10.69 3.25
N ALA A 316 -8.20 10.59 2.06
CA ALA A 316 -8.74 9.78 0.97
C ALA A 316 -8.88 8.29 1.37
N VAL A 317 -7.88 7.74 2.09
CA VAL A 317 -7.98 6.37 2.65
C VAL A 317 -9.16 6.25 3.60
N THR A 318 -9.32 7.18 4.55
CA THR A 318 -10.41 7.11 5.54
C THR A 318 -11.81 7.31 4.96
N GLU A 319 -11.95 8.08 3.87
CA GLU A 319 -13.22 8.27 3.17
C GLU A 319 -13.57 7.01 2.36
N ALA A 320 -12.62 6.46 1.61
CA ALA A 320 -12.82 5.29 0.77
C ALA A 320 -13.13 3.99 1.53
N MET A 321 -12.81 3.91 2.83
CA MET A 321 -13.17 2.76 3.67
C MET A 321 -14.69 2.62 3.87
N ILE A 322 -15.39 3.75 3.96
CA ILE A 322 -16.82 3.80 4.29
C ILE A 322 -17.68 4.13 3.07
N ASP A 323 -17.13 4.88 2.11
CA ASP A 323 -17.87 5.34 0.94
C ASP A 323 -18.21 4.19 -0.03
N PRO A 324 -19.50 3.88 -0.24
CA PRO A 324 -19.94 2.87 -1.19
C PRO A 324 -19.45 3.13 -2.62
N ASP A 325 -19.19 4.38 -3.00
CA ASP A 325 -18.79 4.74 -4.35
C ASP A 325 -17.38 4.26 -4.71
N PHE A 326 -16.56 3.88 -3.72
CA PHE A 326 -15.21 3.35 -3.92
C PHE A 326 -15.17 1.83 -4.07
N ARG A 327 -16.26 1.13 -3.76
CA ARG A 327 -16.28 -0.34 -3.65
C ARG A 327 -16.14 -1.03 -4.99
N GLY A 328 -15.25 -2.02 -5.04
CA GLY A 328 -14.92 -2.77 -6.25
C GLY A 328 -14.23 -1.93 -7.33
N LYS A 329 -13.75 -0.73 -6.99
CA LYS A 329 -13.15 0.21 -7.93
C LYS A 329 -11.68 0.44 -7.63
N LYS A 330 -10.98 0.82 -8.70
CA LYS A 330 -9.61 1.34 -8.68
C LYS A 330 -9.67 2.83 -8.98
N ILE A 331 -9.21 3.66 -8.05
CA ILE A 331 -9.37 5.12 -8.13
C ILE A 331 -8.00 5.79 -7.98
N GLN A 332 -7.65 6.64 -8.94
CA GLN A 332 -6.49 7.52 -8.87
C GLN A 332 -6.84 8.77 -8.08
N VAL A 333 -5.95 9.18 -7.18
CA VAL A 333 -6.16 10.28 -6.24
C VAL A 333 -5.00 11.27 -6.26
N TRP A 334 -5.31 12.56 -6.43
CA TRP A 334 -4.36 13.67 -6.36
C TRP A 334 -5.04 14.96 -5.89
N THR A 335 -4.26 15.99 -5.58
CA THR A 335 -4.78 17.32 -5.23
C THR A 335 -4.35 18.37 -6.25
N ASN A 336 -3.09 18.31 -6.70
CA ASN A 336 -2.50 19.32 -7.57
C ASN A 336 -1.93 18.72 -8.88
N GLU A 337 -1.86 19.55 -9.90
CA GLU A 337 -1.20 19.27 -11.18
C GLU A 337 -0.19 20.39 -11.48
N VAL A 338 1.07 20.05 -11.70
CA VAL A 338 2.15 21.02 -11.95
C VAL A 338 2.75 20.76 -13.34
N GLY A 339 2.83 21.77 -14.21
CA GLY A 339 3.34 21.63 -15.59
C GLY A 339 3.92 22.90 -16.19
#